data_AF-A0A0F9AJP1-F1
#
_entry.id   AF-A0A0F9AJP1-F1
#
_cell.length_a   1.000
_cell.length_b   1.000
_cell.length_c   1.000
_cell.angle_alpha   90.00
_cell.angle_beta   90.00
_cell.angle_gamma   90.00
#
_symmetry.space_group_name_H-M   'P 1'
#
loop_
_entity.id
_entity.type
_entity.pdbx_description
1 polymer ?
#
loop_
_entity_poly.entity_id
_entity_poly.type
_entity_poly.pdbx_seq_one_letter_code
_entity_poly.pdbx_strand_id
1 'polypeptide(L)'
;GEKFRVVMGDIHPDAWHVNGISAIIELGAKEGTFAIKETPQMFGARLLEDITERPEFYFTRKEIVHHSTDIEAFQRQLVDIYRDIRYKTRNNSWWENEYECERTYKCPFMDFCYNHIEVGPDEVPDNFTKRER
;
A
#
# COMPACT_ATOMS: atom_id res chain seq x y z
N GLY A 1 -18.26 16.05 21.93
CA GLY A 1 -17.72 17.17 22.74
C GLY A 1 -17.36 16.68 24.13
N GLU A 2 -16.30 15.87 24.23
CA GLU A 2 -15.75 15.47 25.53
C GLU A 2 -15.23 16.70 26.28
N LYS A 3 -15.54 16.79 27.58
CA LYS A 3 -15.03 17.85 28.44
C LYS A 3 -13.60 17.48 28.85
N PHE A 4 -12.61 18.21 28.36
CA PHE A 4 -11.22 18.02 28.77
C PHE A 4 -11.06 18.33 30.26
N ARG A 5 -10.49 17.38 31.02
CA ARG A 5 -10.13 17.60 32.42
C ARG A 5 -8.62 17.85 32.50
N VAL A 6 -8.26 19.08 32.84
CA VAL A 6 -6.87 19.46 33.09
C VAL A 6 -6.56 19.22 34.56
N VAL A 7 -5.52 18.44 34.84
CA VAL A 7 -5.08 18.13 36.21
C VAL A 7 -3.57 18.35 36.29
N MET A 8 -3.11 19.00 37.36
CA MET A 8 -1.68 19.03 37.68
C MET A 8 -1.25 17.64 38.14
N GLY A 9 -0.17 17.10 37.57
CA GLY A 9 0.29 15.76 37.92
C GLY A 9 0.80 15.68 39.36
N ASP A 10 0.41 14.62 40.07
CA ASP A 10 0.83 14.39 41.47
C ASP A 10 2.34 14.06 41.61
N ILE A 11 3.01 13.69 40.52
CA ILE A 11 4.40 13.18 40.52
C ILE A 11 5.42 14.26 40.11
N HIS A 12 5.02 15.24 39.30
CA HIS A 12 5.80 16.42 38.96
C HIS A 12 4.86 17.64 38.97
N PRO A 13 4.99 18.56 39.94
CA PRO A 13 4.08 19.71 40.08
C PRO A 13 4.10 20.69 38.89
N ASP A 14 5.09 20.55 38.00
CA ASP A 14 5.22 21.35 36.77
C ASP A 14 4.65 20.64 35.52
N ALA A 15 4.21 19.39 35.62
CA ALA A 15 3.72 18.58 34.50
C ALA A 15 2.18 18.59 34.45
N TRP A 16 1.64 19.32 33.48
CA TRP A 16 0.21 19.41 33.25
C TRP A 16 -0.26 18.23 32.41
N HIS A 17 -1.37 17.61 32.79
CA HIS A 17 -1.94 16.49 32.06
C HIS A 17 -3.33 16.85 31.51
N VAL A 18 -3.55 16.53 30.24
CA VAL A 18 -4.86 16.62 29.57
C VAL A 18 -5.30 15.19 29.27
N ASN A 19 -6.40 14.75 29.91
CA ASN A 19 -6.92 13.38 29.78
C ASN A 19 -5.84 12.29 30.04
N GLY A 20 -4.91 12.54 30.97
CA GLY A 20 -3.83 11.61 31.33
C GLY A 20 -2.57 11.69 30.45
N ILE A 21 -2.54 12.54 29.43
CA ILE A 21 -1.36 12.76 28.56
C ILE A 21 -0.65 14.04 28.99
N SER A 22 0.67 13.99 29.13
CA SER A 22 1.48 15.18 29.43
C SER A 22 1.32 16.23 28.32
N ALA A 23 0.97 17.45 28.71
CA ALA A 23 0.75 18.59 27.82
C ALA A 23 1.79 19.68 28.08
N ILE A 24 2.11 20.44 27.04
CA ILE A 24 3.03 21.59 27.13
C ILE A 24 2.18 22.83 27.35
N ILE A 25 2.50 23.63 28.37
CA ILE A 25 1.77 24.87 28.68
C ILE A 25 2.66 26.08 28.48
N GLU A 26 2.13 27.09 27.81
CA GLU A 26 2.72 28.42 27.67
C GLU A 26 1.90 29.40 28.52
N LEU A 27 2.53 30.07 29.49
CA LEU A 27 1.87 31.05 30.34
C LEU A 27 1.57 32.33 29.54
N GLY A 28 0.36 32.85 29.69
CA GLY A 28 -0.08 34.07 29.05
C GLY A 28 0.39 35.33 29.79
N ALA A 29 0.30 36.49 29.13
CA ALA A 29 0.73 37.77 29.68
C ALA A 29 -0.09 38.26 30.90
N LYS A 30 -1.27 37.68 31.15
CA LYS A 30 -2.11 37.99 32.30
C LYS A 30 -2.00 36.87 33.33
N GLU A 31 -1.93 37.24 34.60
CA GLU A 31 -1.90 36.28 35.70
C GLU A 31 -3.14 35.36 35.65
N GLY A 32 -2.91 34.05 35.72
CA GLY A 32 -3.95 33.02 35.57
C GLY A 32 -4.34 32.67 34.13
N THR A 33 -3.72 33.26 33.11
CA THR A 33 -3.94 32.85 31.70
C THR A 33 -2.85 31.90 31.23
N PHE A 34 -3.25 30.85 30.51
CA PHE A 34 -2.35 29.85 29.96
C PHE A 34 -2.88 29.35 28.62
N ALA A 35 -1.98 28.94 27.73
CA ALA A 35 -2.27 28.29 26.47
C ALA A 35 -1.69 26.87 26.52
N ILE A 36 -2.50 25.88 26.15
CA ILE A 36 -2.04 24.50 26.01
C ILE A 36 -1.56 24.31 24.58
N LYS A 37 -0.29 23.95 24.41
CA LYS A 37 0.26 23.55 23.13
C LYS A 37 0.01 22.07 22.92
N GLU A 38 -0.68 21.77 21.82
CA GLU A 38 -1.01 20.40 21.43
C GLU A 38 0.25 19.59 21.16
N THR A 39 0.36 18.40 21.76
CA THR A 39 1.43 17.43 21.48
C THR A 39 1.04 16.53 20.30
N PRO A 40 2.00 15.84 19.64
CA PRO A 40 1.68 14.90 18.55
C PRO A 40 0.64 13.83 18.93
N GLN A 41 0.66 13.36 20.19
CA GLN A 41 -0.29 12.38 20.70
C GLN A 41 -1.70 12.98 20.85
N MET A 42 -1.79 14.21 21.36
CA MET A 42 -3.06 14.94 21.46
C MET A 42 -3.64 15.27 20.08
N PHE A 43 -2.79 15.70 19.14
CA PHE A 43 -3.16 15.94 17.75
C PHE A 43 -3.68 14.64 17.10
N GLY A 44 -2.99 13.51 17.31
CA GLY A 44 -3.42 12.21 16.80
C GLY A 44 -4.77 11.77 17.33
N ALA A 45 -5.02 11.95 18.64
CA ALA A 45 -6.31 11.63 19.26
C ALA A 45 -7.44 12.52 18.70
N ARG A 46 -7.22 13.83 18.61
CA ARG A 46 -8.19 14.77 18.02
C ARG A 46 -8.44 14.49 16.54
N LEU A 47 -7.39 14.18 15.78
CA LEU A 47 -7.51 13.83 14.37
C LEU A 47 -8.31 12.55 14.19
N LEU A 48 -8.06 11.53 15.03
CA LEU A 48 -8.82 10.29 14.99
C LEU A 48 -10.29 10.52 15.32
N GLU A 49 -10.59 11.29 16.37
CA GLU A 49 -11.95 11.69 16.73
C GLU A 49 -12.63 12.41 15.54
N ASP A 50 -11.96 13.39 14.92
CA ASP A 50 -12.50 14.14 13.78
C ASP A 50 -12.70 13.25 12.54
N ILE A 51 -11.80 12.27 12.29
CA ILE A 51 -11.97 11.28 11.24
C ILE A 51 -13.19 10.39 11.50
N THR A 52 -13.44 10.03 12.76
CA THR A 52 -14.61 9.21 13.13
C THR A 52 -15.93 9.98 13.10
N GLU A 53 -15.92 11.26 13.49
CA GLU A 53 -17.11 12.11 13.51
C GLU A 53 -17.45 12.66 12.12
N ARG A 54 -16.46 12.90 11.26
CA ARG A 54 -16.60 13.48 9.91
C ARG A 54 -15.82 12.69 8.85
N PRO A 55 -16.11 11.39 8.67
CA PRO A 55 -15.37 10.55 7.73
C PRO A 55 -15.42 11.08 6.29
N GLU A 56 -16.51 11.72 5.87
CA GLU A 56 -16.66 12.31 4.54
C GLU A 56 -15.69 13.47 4.22
N PHE A 57 -15.17 14.15 5.24
CA PHE A 57 -14.16 15.20 5.05
C PHE A 57 -12.79 14.62 4.69
N TYR A 58 -12.46 13.43 5.23
CA TYR A 58 -11.16 12.78 5.07
C TYR A 58 -11.16 11.71 3.99
N PHE A 59 -12.28 11.00 3.84
CA PHE A 59 -12.45 9.91 2.89
C PHE A 59 -13.44 10.34 1.82
N THR A 60 -12.92 10.98 0.77
CA THR A 60 -13.73 11.23 -0.43
C THR A 60 -13.80 9.96 -1.28
N ARG A 61 -15.00 9.60 -1.72
CA ARG A 61 -15.19 8.58 -2.74
C ARG A 61 -15.04 9.24 -4.10
N LYS A 62 -14.00 8.87 -4.85
CA LYS A 62 -13.88 9.24 -6.25
C LYS A 62 -14.52 8.14 -7.09
N GLU A 63 -15.63 8.47 -7.75
CA GLU A 63 -16.21 7.58 -8.74
C GLU A 63 -15.24 7.42 -9.90
N ILE A 64 -14.93 6.17 -10.24
CA ILE A 64 -14.14 5.84 -11.43
C ILE A 64 -15.16 5.53 -12.52
N VAL A 65 -15.35 6.48 -13.42
CA VAL A 65 -16.26 6.32 -14.54
C VAL A 65 -15.54 5.51 -15.62
N HIS A 66 -16.13 4.37 -15.99
CA HIS A 66 -15.70 3.60 -17.14
C HIS A 66 -16.61 3.93 -18.32
N HIS A 67 -16.05 4.50 -19.39
CA HIS A 67 -16.83 4.74 -20.60
C HIS A 67 -16.97 3.44 -21.41
N SER A 68 -18.05 3.32 -22.18
CA SER A 68 -18.23 2.18 -23.09
C SER A 68 -17.06 2.05 -24.07
N THR A 69 -16.49 3.18 -24.50
CA THR A 69 -15.30 3.24 -25.36
C THR A 69 -14.05 2.64 -24.71
N ASP A 70 -13.89 2.78 -23.39
CA ASP A 70 -12.76 2.21 -22.66
C ASP A 70 -12.89 0.69 -22.58
N ILE A 71 -14.12 0.21 -22.34
CA ILE A 71 -14.44 -1.22 -22.30
C ILE A 71 -14.19 -1.83 -23.68
N GLU A 72 -14.66 -1.20 -24.76
CA GLU A 72 -14.42 -1.67 -26.14
C GLU A 72 -12.93 -1.64 -26.52
N ALA A 73 -12.18 -0.63 -26.08
CA ALA A 73 -10.73 -0.58 -26.28
C ALA A 73 -10.04 -1.74 -25.54
N PHE A 74 -10.42 -2.00 -24.30
CA PHE A 74 -9.86 -3.08 -23.50
C PHE A 74 -10.19 -4.46 -24.08
N GLN A 75 -11.42 -4.68 -24.54
CA GLN A 75 -11.82 -5.92 -25.21
C GLN A 75 -10.96 -6.19 -26.46
N ARG A 76 -10.68 -5.16 -27.26
CA ARG A 76 -9.78 -5.28 -28.42
C ARG A 76 -8.36 -5.67 -28.01
N GLN A 77 -7.81 -5.03 -26.98
CA GLN A 77 -6.48 -5.36 -26.45
C GLN A 77 -6.40 -6.83 -26.00
N LEU A 78 -7.43 -7.34 -25.32
CA LEU A 78 -7.47 -8.75 -24.91
C LEU A 78 -7.48 -9.72 -26.10
N VAL A 79 -8.26 -9.39 -27.14
CA VAL A 79 -8.30 -10.21 -28.37
C VAL A 79 -6.95 -10.20 -29.07
N ASP A 80 -6.24 -9.07 -29.10
CA ASP A 80 -4.92 -8.98 -29.72
C ASP A 80 -3.87 -9.78 -28.93
N ILE A 81 -3.87 -9.68 -27.60
CA ILE A 81 -3.01 -10.50 -26.73
C ILE A 81 -3.29 -11.99 -26.96
N TYR A 82 -4.56 -12.39 -27.02
CA TYR A 82 -4.93 -13.78 -27.28
C TYR A 82 -4.41 -14.28 -28.64
N ARG A 83 -4.58 -13.47 -29.70
CA ARG A 83 -4.14 -13.80 -31.06
C ARG A 83 -2.62 -13.96 -31.11
N ASP A 84 -1.90 -13.06 -30.47
CA ASP A 84 -0.44 -13.13 -30.40
C ASP A 84 0.02 -14.40 -29.67
N ILE A 85 -0.48 -14.66 -28.46
CA ILE A 85 -0.16 -15.89 -27.70
C ILE A 85 -0.41 -17.14 -28.55
N ARG A 86 -1.56 -17.20 -29.25
CA ARG A 86 -1.90 -18.35 -30.09
C ARG A 86 -0.96 -18.50 -31.28
N TYR A 87 -0.61 -17.39 -31.94
CA TYR A 87 0.33 -17.39 -33.06
C TYR A 87 1.73 -17.82 -32.61
N LYS A 88 2.22 -17.28 -31.50
CA LYS A 88 3.53 -17.60 -30.91
C LYS A 88 3.62 -19.05 -30.46
N THR A 89 2.58 -19.56 -29.80
CA THR A 89 2.49 -20.97 -29.39
C THR A 89 2.54 -21.91 -30.59
N ARG A 90 1.80 -21.59 -31.67
CA ARG A 90 1.75 -22.45 -32.87
C ARG A 90 3.07 -22.49 -33.63
N ASN A 91 3.78 -21.36 -33.68
CA ASN A 91 5.00 -21.20 -34.47
C ASN A 91 6.28 -21.31 -33.63
N ASN A 92 6.17 -21.57 -32.32
CA ASN A 92 7.26 -21.58 -31.36
C ASN A 92 8.19 -20.35 -31.49
N SER A 93 7.61 -19.15 -31.60
CA SER A 93 8.35 -17.91 -31.94
C SER A 93 8.32 -16.85 -30.83
N TRP A 94 8.30 -17.32 -29.59
CA TRP A 94 8.37 -16.47 -28.40
C TRP A 94 9.65 -15.63 -28.41
N TRP A 95 9.53 -14.35 -28.04
CA TRP A 95 10.67 -13.47 -27.88
C TRP A 95 11.21 -13.58 -26.45
N GLU A 96 12.50 -13.32 -26.30
CA GLU A 96 13.12 -13.15 -24.99
C GLU A 96 12.95 -11.71 -24.52
N ASN A 97 12.85 -11.51 -23.20
CA ASN A 97 12.74 -10.19 -22.59
C ASN A 97 13.65 -10.13 -21.36
N GLU A 98 14.93 -9.82 -21.61
CA GLU A 98 15.98 -9.75 -20.58
C GLU A 98 15.62 -8.77 -19.45
N TYR A 99 14.98 -7.65 -19.79
CA TYR A 99 14.58 -6.65 -18.80
C TYR A 99 13.61 -7.22 -17.76
N GLU A 100 12.66 -8.07 -18.18
CA GLU A 100 11.73 -8.71 -17.23
C GLU A 100 12.44 -9.80 -16.43
N CYS A 101 13.40 -10.50 -17.03
CA CYS A 101 14.22 -11.49 -16.31
C CYS A 101 15.03 -10.84 -15.16
N GLU A 102 15.51 -9.61 -15.32
CA GLU A 102 16.34 -8.93 -14.30
C GLU A 102 15.54 -8.21 -13.19
N ARG A 103 14.20 -8.28 -13.20
CA ARG A 103 13.38 -7.65 -12.17
C ARG A 103 13.50 -8.34 -10.80
N THR A 104 13.00 -7.64 -9.77
CA THR A 104 13.06 -8.07 -8.35
C THR A 104 12.57 -9.50 -8.11
N TYR A 105 11.53 -9.93 -8.83
CA TYR A 105 10.99 -11.29 -8.73
C TYR A 105 11.45 -12.10 -9.94
N LYS A 106 12.42 -12.99 -9.71
CA LYS A 106 13.06 -13.78 -10.75
C LYS A 106 12.21 -14.98 -11.16
N CYS A 107 12.29 -15.34 -12.45
CA CYS A 107 11.68 -16.56 -12.98
C CYS A 107 12.30 -17.81 -12.32
N PRO A 108 11.50 -18.80 -11.88
CA PRO A 108 12.03 -20.05 -11.31
C PRO A 108 12.89 -20.87 -12.28
N PHE A 109 12.77 -20.64 -13.58
CA PHE A 109 13.48 -21.37 -14.63
C PHE A 109 14.74 -20.63 -15.13
N MET A 110 15.14 -19.54 -14.47
CA MET A 110 16.23 -18.67 -14.92
C MET A 110 17.57 -19.39 -15.04
N ASP A 111 17.88 -20.28 -14.09
CA ASP A 111 19.14 -21.03 -14.06
C ASP A 111 19.27 -21.95 -15.28
N PHE A 112 18.18 -22.52 -15.78
CA PHE A 112 18.21 -23.36 -16.99
C PHE A 112 18.26 -22.50 -18.25
N CYS A 113 17.50 -21.41 -18.26
CA CYS A 113 17.35 -20.54 -19.41
C CYS A 113 18.67 -19.85 -19.79
N TYR A 114 19.38 -19.24 -18.82
CA TYR A 114 20.65 -18.55 -19.10
C TYR A 114 21.83 -19.48 -19.38
N ASN A 115 21.78 -20.72 -18.87
CA ASN A 115 22.82 -21.71 -19.13
C ASN A 115 22.55 -22.54 -20.40
N HIS A 116 21.51 -22.20 -21.17
CA HIS A 116 21.09 -22.92 -22.38
C HIS A 116 20.96 -24.45 -22.16
N ILE A 117 20.43 -24.85 -21.00
CA ILE A 117 20.20 -26.26 -20.67
C ILE A 117 18.92 -26.72 -21.35
N GLU A 118 19.03 -27.68 -22.26
CA GLU A 118 17.86 -28.32 -22.90
C GLU A 118 17.23 -29.32 -21.93
N VAL A 119 15.99 -29.05 -21.51
CA VAL A 119 15.24 -29.93 -20.60
C VAL A 119 14.41 -30.91 -21.42
N GLY A 120 14.81 -32.19 -21.43
CA GLY A 120 14.11 -33.27 -22.12
C GLY A 120 12.78 -33.66 -21.45
N PRO A 121 11.88 -34.37 -22.16
CA PRO A 121 10.56 -34.77 -21.64
C PRO A 121 10.60 -35.76 -20.47
N ASP A 122 11.73 -36.46 -20.30
CA ASP A 122 11.97 -37.47 -19.25
C ASP A 122 13.03 -37.02 -18.23
N GLU A 123 13.67 -35.86 -18.46
CA GLU A 123 14.73 -35.32 -17.61
C GLU A 123 14.17 -34.11 -16.87
N VAL A 124 13.61 -34.36 -15.68
CA VAL A 124 13.06 -33.30 -14.83
C VAL A 124 14.20 -32.74 -13.97
N PRO A 125 14.47 -31.42 -14.03
CA PRO A 125 15.52 -30.81 -13.22
C PRO A 125 15.22 -30.95 -11.72
N ASP A 126 16.28 -30.94 -10.92
CA ASP A 126 16.18 -31.01 -9.46
C ASP A 126 15.20 -29.96 -8.91
N ASN A 127 14.32 -30.39 -8.00
CA ASN A 127 13.25 -29.59 -7.41
C ASN A 127 12.05 -29.25 -8.31
N PHE A 128 11.96 -29.81 -9.52
CA PHE A 128 10.76 -29.72 -10.35
C PHE A 128 10.00 -31.05 -10.39
N THR A 129 8.69 -30.99 -10.62
CA THR A 129 7.85 -32.18 -10.83
C THR A 129 7.11 -32.05 -12.15
N LYS A 130 7.00 -33.17 -12.87
CA LYS A 130 6.22 -33.23 -14.10
C LYS A 130 4.74 -33.11 -13.72
N ARG A 131 4.05 -32.10 -14.26
CA ARG A 131 2.62 -31.96 -14.07
C ARG A 131 1.91 -33.12 -14.79
N GLU A 132 1.22 -33.96 -14.02
CA GLU A 132 0.34 -34.98 -14.60
C GLU A 132 -0.79 -34.30 -15.39
N ARG A 133 -1.10 -34.88 -16.55
CA ARG A 133 -2.02 -34.31 -17.54
C ARG A 133 -3.47 -34.62 -17.22
#